data_AF-A0A6L9KM39-F1
#
_entry.id   AF-A0A6L9KM39-F1
#
_cell.length_a   1.000
_cell.length_b   1.000
_cell.length_c   1.000
_cell.angle_alpha   90.00
_cell.angle_beta   90.00
_cell.angle_gamma   90.00
#
_symmetry.space_group_name_H-M   'P 1'
#
loop_
_entity.id
_entity.type
_entity.pdbx_description
1 polymer ?
#
loop_
_entity_poly.entity_id
_entity_poly.type
_entity_poly.pdbx_seq_one_letter_code
_entity_poly.pdbx_strand_id
1 'polypeptide(L)'
;MNCIIAATPIALQYYLEDSFKKITLYSNKVTKASYKKVADDKYEVTIEVESSKNYFDGNGKLLATGDKANLLEIAVFDNDIKNKQGMTIKSPLVLEKVWVKPGKSKFTYITKKLPIKAGIDPYNKMIDRIPDDNLITLEKM
;
A
#
# COMPACT_ATOMS: atom_id res chain seq x y z
N MET A 1 1.78 16.72 -23.24
CA MET A 1 1.61 16.89 -21.78
C MET A 1 0.27 17.51 -21.40
N ASN A 2 -0.18 18.60 -22.05
CA ASN A 2 -1.43 19.30 -21.68
C ASN A 2 -2.69 18.44 -21.77
N CYS A 3 -2.80 17.54 -22.75
CA CYS A 3 -3.98 16.67 -22.89
C CYS A 3 -4.12 15.68 -21.70
N ILE A 4 -3.00 15.15 -21.17
CA ILE A 4 -3.03 14.22 -20.03
C ILE A 4 -3.45 14.96 -18.75
N ILE A 5 -2.95 16.19 -18.54
CA ILE A 5 -3.35 17.04 -17.42
C ILE A 5 -4.86 17.32 -17.50
N ALA A 6 -5.38 17.76 -18.65
CA ALA A 6 -6.80 18.05 -18.82
C ALA A 6 -7.71 16.83 -18.64
N ALA A 7 -7.24 15.64 -19.04
CA ALA A 7 -7.98 14.39 -18.92
C ALA A 7 -7.87 13.74 -17.51
N THR A 8 -6.98 14.23 -16.65
CA THR A 8 -6.79 13.66 -15.30
C THR A 8 -7.76 14.31 -14.31
N PRO A 9 -8.57 13.53 -13.58
CA PRO A 9 -9.44 14.07 -12.54
C PRO A 9 -8.66 14.90 -11.52
N ILE A 10 -9.27 15.97 -10.98
CA ILE A 10 -8.62 16.87 -10.00
C ILE A 10 -8.01 16.08 -8.83
N ALA A 11 -8.74 15.06 -8.33
CA ALA A 11 -8.28 14.21 -7.24
C ALA A 11 -7.01 13.41 -7.56
N LEU A 12 -6.66 13.20 -8.83
CA LEU A 12 -5.47 12.43 -9.25
C LEU A 12 -4.35 13.30 -9.84
N GLN A 13 -4.52 14.62 -9.89
CA GLN A 13 -3.50 15.54 -10.40
C GLN A 13 -2.18 15.42 -9.61
N TYR A 14 -2.26 15.18 -8.30
CA TYR A 14 -1.07 14.97 -7.46
C TYR A 14 -0.22 13.80 -7.98
N TYR A 15 -0.86 12.70 -8.39
CA TYR A 15 -0.17 11.49 -8.83
C TYR A 15 0.50 11.73 -10.18
N LEU A 16 -0.13 12.49 -11.07
CA LEU A 16 0.48 12.91 -12.33
C LEU A 16 1.72 13.76 -12.08
N GLU A 17 1.66 14.74 -11.19
CA GLU A 17 2.82 15.58 -10.85
C GLU A 17 3.96 14.74 -10.29
N ASP A 18 3.67 13.87 -9.33
CA ASP A 18 4.68 13.04 -8.68
C ASP A 18 5.28 11.99 -9.63
N SER A 19 4.50 11.49 -10.60
CA SER A 19 4.95 10.46 -11.54
C SER A 19 5.68 11.02 -12.78
N PHE A 20 5.27 12.19 -13.28
CA PHE A 20 5.77 12.72 -14.56
C PHE A 20 6.65 13.97 -14.41
N LYS A 21 6.53 14.72 -13.31
CA LYS A 21 7.22 16.01 -13.15
C LYS A 21 8.29 16.00 -12.05
N LYS A 22 8.36 14.94 -11.24
CA LYS A 22 9.28 14.82 -10.11
C LYS A 22 9.94 13.45 -10.09
N ILE A 23 11.11 13.38 -9.47
CA ILE A 23 11.71 12.11 -9.04
C ILE A 23 11.17 11.84 -7.64
N THR A 24 10.10 11.06 -7.55
CA THR A 24 9.42 10.76 -6.27
C THR A 24 9.77 9.35 -5.83
N LEU A 25 10.32 9.24 -4.61
CA LEU A 25 10.53 7.94 -3.95
C LEU A 25 9.64 7.85 -2.71
N TYR A 26 8.95 6.73 -2.60
CA TYR A 26 8.05 6.41 -1.50
C TYR A 26 8.80 5.62 -0.42
N SER A 27 8.26 5.68 0.79
CA SER A 27 8.55 4.75 1.87
C SER A 27 7.22 4.42 2.51
N ASN A 28 6.65 3.31 2.08
CA ASN A 28 5.48 2.68 2.64
C ASN A 28 5.96 1.46 3.40
N LYS A 29 5.40 1.20 4.59
CA LYS A 29 5.72 -0.01 5.33
C LYS A 29 4.59 -0.40 6.26
N VAL A 30 4.45 -1.69 6.51
CA VAL A 30 3.63 -2.19 7.61
C VAL A 30 4.48 -2.22 8.87
N THR A 31 4.11 -1.44 9.88
CA THR A 31 4.82 -1.43 11.17
C THR A 31 4.34 -2.55 12.09
N LYS A 32 3.08 -2.96 11.97
CA LYS A 32 2.49 -4.06 12.73
C LYS A 32 1.25 -4.60 12.03
N ALA A 33 1.04 -5.90 12.06
CA ALA A 33 -0.21 -6.50 11.60
C ALA A 33 -0.57 -7.71 12.45
N SER A 34 -1.81 -7.77 12.90
CA SER A 34 -2.28 -8.84 13.75
C SER A 34 -3.73 -9.18 13.49
N TYR A 35 -4.14 -10.39 13.87
CA TYR A 35 -5.52 -10.83 13.77
C TYR A 35 -6.02 -11.51 15.04
N LYS A 36 -7.33 -11.45 15.26
CA LYS A 36 -8.04 -12.24 16.28
C LYS A 36 -9.30 -12.86 15.69
N LYS A 37 -9.65 -14.07 16.12
CA LYS A 37 -10.94 -14.69 15.77
C LYS A 37 -12.03 -13.99 16.57
N VAL A 38 -13.07 -13.50 15.89
CA VAL A 38 -14.20 -12.78 16.52
C VAL A 38 -15.53 -13.54 16.43
N ALA A 39 -15.64 -14.49 15.50
CA ALA A 39 -16.70 -15.49 15.44
C ALA A 39 -16.24 -16.67 14.58
N ASP A 40 -17.08 -17.69 14.39
CA ASP A 40 -16.79 -18.75 13.42
C ASP A 40 -16.57 -18.17 12.03
N ASP A 41 -15.44 -18.56 11.45
CA ASP A 41 -14.90 -18.07 10.18
C ASP A 41 -14.83 -16.55 10.05
N LYS A 42 -14.80 -15.79 11.16
CA LYS A 42 -14.62 -14.33 11.14
C LYS A 42 -13.41 -13.92 11.94
N TYR A 43 -12.53 -13.17 11.28
CA TYR A 43 -11.30 -12.66 11.86
C TYR A 43 -11.27 -11.14 11.73
N GLU A 44 -11.01 -10.45 12.83
CA GLU A 44 -10.70 -9.03 12.82
C GLU A 44 -9.19 -8.88 12.62
N VAL A 45 -8.82 -8.11 11.60
CA VAL A 45 -7.44 -7.82 11.21
C VAL A 45 -7.16 -6.36 11.52
N THR A 46 -6.06 -6.10 12.22
CA THR A 46 -5.54 -4.75 12.46
C THR A 46 -4.21 -4.59 11.74
N ILE A 47 -4.06 -3.51 10.98
CA ILE A 47 -2.85 -3.17 10.24
C ILE A 47 -2.43 -1.76 10.63
N GLU A 48 -1.22 -1.62 11.12
CA GLU A 48 -0.56 -0.33 11.35
C GLU A 48 0.49 -0.14 10.28
N VAL A 49 0.45 1.02 9.63
CA VAL A 49 1.33 1.36 8.52
C VAL A 49 1.96 2.72 8.74
N GLU A 50 3.10 2.94 8.11
CA GLU A 50 3.74 4.24 8.02
C GLU A 50 4.02 4.55 6.55
N SER A 51 3.66 5.74 6.09
CA SER A 51 3.85 6.16 4.70
C SER A 51 4.49 7.53 4.62
N SER A 52 5.40 7.71 3.68
CA SER A 52 5.97 9.00 3.31
C SER A 52 6.41 9.00 1.85
N LYS A 53 6.64 10.19 1.31
CA LYS A 53 7.27 10.35 0.00
C LYS A 53 8.26 11.50 0.02
N ASN A 54 9.32 11.37 -0.74
CA ASN A 54 10.40 12.34 -0.84
C ASN A 54 10.69 12.63 -2.31
N TYR A 55 11.08 13.86 -2.61
CA TYR A 55 11.41 14.31 -3.96
C TYR A 55 12.91 14.55 -4.08
N PHE A 56 13.49 14.14 -5.19
CA PHE A 56 14.92 14.20 -5.44
C PHE A 56 15.23 14.95 -6.73
N ASP A 57 16.47 15.42 -6.86
CA ASP A 57 17.02 15.84 -8.15
C ASP A 57 17.66 14.67 -8.92
N GLY A 58 18.15 14.94 -10.12
CA GLY A 58 18.80 13.94 -10.98
C GLY A 58 20.11 13.37 -10.43
N ASN A 59 20.69 13.99 -9.40
CA ASN A 59 21.90 13.52 -8.72
C ASN A 59 21.57 12.73 -7.42
N GLY A 60 20.29 12.54 -7.12
CA GLY A 60 19.85 11.85 -5.91
C GLY A 60 19.88 12.72 -4.64
N LYS A 61 20.02 14.04 -4.75
CA LYS A 61 19.90 14.95 -3.60
C LYS A 61 18.44 15.10 -3.22
N LEU A 62 18.14 14.94 -1.93
CA LEU A 62 16.81 15.22 -1.37
C LEU A 62 16.48 16.71 -1.53
N LEU A 63 15.36 17.00 -2.19
CA LEU A 63 14.85 18.36 -2.39
C LEU A 63 13.80 18.73 -1.34
N ALA A 64 12.85 17.83 -1.09
CA ALA A 64 11.77 18.07 -0.14
C ALA A 64 11.06 16.75 0.25
N THR A 65 10.32 16.79 1.35
CA THR A 65 9.39 15.74 1.78
C THR A 65 7.97 16.15 1.44
N GLY A 66 7.19 15.24 0.84
CA GLY A 66 5.78 15.47 0.51
C GLY A 66 4.88 15.34 1.73
N ASP A 67 3.92 16.26 1.85
CA ASP A 67 2.94 16.36 2.94
C ASP A 67 1.52 15.92 2.54
N LYS A 68 1.27 15.75 1.23
CA LYS A 68 -0.02 15.33 0.69
C LYS A 68 -0.25 13.83 0.84
N ALA A 69 -1.51 13.47 1.11
CA ALA A 69 -1.97 12.09 1.10
C ALA A 69 -1.82 11.44 -0.29
N ASN A 70 -1.65 10.12 -0.31
CA ASN A 70 -1.61 9.33 -1.54
C ASN A 70 -2.72 8.27 -1.50
N LEU A 71 -3.35 8.01 -2.64
CA LEU A 71 -4.25 6.88 -2.80
C LEU A 71 -3.41 5.60 -2.94
N LEU A 72 -3.42 4.76 -1.90
CA LEU A 72 -2.65 3.53 -1.82
C LEU A 72 -3.57 2.34 -1.57
N GLU A 73 -3.10 1.15 -1.93
CA GLU A 73 -3.82 -0.09 -1.64
C GLU A 73 -3.43 -0.62 -0.27
N ILE A 74 -4.43 -0.91 0.57
CA ILE A 74 -4.27 -1.73 1.78
C ILE A 74 -4.92 -3.08 1.49
N ALA A 75 -4.24 -4.16 1.86
CA ALA A 75 -4.72 -5.51 1.57
C ALA A 75 -4.48 -6.48 2.72
N VAL A 76 -5.34 -7.50 2.74
CA VAL A 76 -5.21 -8.69 3.57
C VAL A 76 -5.25 -9.89 2.63
N PHE A 77 -4.33 -10.83 2.83
CA PHE A 77 -4.15 -12.00 1.97
C PHE A 77 -4.29 -13.30 2.74
N ASP A 78 -4.76 -14.32 2.04
CA ASP A 78 -4.57 -15.73 2.39
C ASP A 78 -3.16 -16.18 1.93
N ASN A 79 -2.88 -17.47 1.98
CA ASN A 79 -1.73 -18.09 1.33
C ASN A 79 -1.71 -17.78 -0.17
N ASP A 80 -0.50 -17.64 -0.71
CA ASP A 80 -0.31 -17.49 -2.15
C ASP A 80 -0.79 -18.76 -2.88
N ILE A 81 -1.40 -18.58 -4.05
CA ILE A 81 -2.00 -19.65 -4.84
C ILE A 81 -1.36 -19.75 -6.22
N LYS A 82 -1.64 -20.85 -6.94
CA LYS A 82 -1.25 -21.01 -8.34
C LYS A 82 -2.39 -20.60 -9.26
N ASN A 83 -2.11 -19.75 -10.24
CA ASN A 83 -3.07 -19.41 -11.28
C ASN A 83 -3.17 -20.54 -12.34
N LYS A 84 -4.04 -20.37 -13.35
CA LYS A 84 -4.25 -21.35 -14.43
C LYS A 84 -2.97 -21.69 -15.22
N GLN A 85 -1.95 -20.84 -15.17
CA GLN A 85 -0.67 -21.00 -15.86
C GLN A 85 0.43 -21.53 -14.92
N GLY A 86 0.10 -21.91 -13.68
CA GLY A 86 1.07 -22.41 -12.70
C GLY A 86 1.94 -21.33 -12.05
N MET A 87 1.65 -20.05 -12.27
CA MET A 87 2.37 -18.95 -11.64
C MET A 87 1.85 -18.70 -10.22
N THR A 88 2.77 -18.42 -9.29
CA THR A 88 2.41 -18.01 -7.93
C THR A 88 1.83 -16.61 -7.96
N ILE A 89 0.64 -16.44 -7.40
CA ILE A 89 -0.05 -15.15 -7.26
C ILE A 89 -0.55 -14.97 -5.82
N LYS A 90 -0.65 -13.72 -5.38
CA LYS A 90 -1.26 -13.38 -4.10
C LYS A 90 -2.77 -13.63 -4.15
N SER A 91 -3.34 -14.09 -3.03
CA SER A 91 -4.78 -14.37 -2.88
C SER A 91 -5.43 -13.36 -1.93
N PRO A 92 -5.96 -12.22 -2.44
CA PRO A 92 -6.51 -11.18 -1.58
C PRO A 92 -7.85 -11.60 -0.95
N LEU A 93 -7.94 -11.45 0.36
CA LEU A 93 -9.19 -11.46 1.13
C LEU A 93 -9.81 -10.06 1.18
N VAL A 94 -8.95 -9.03 1.20
CA VAL A 94 -9.29 -7.61 1.13
C VAL A 94 -8.28 -6.93 0.22
N LEU A 95 -8.75 -6.02 -0.62
CA LEU A 95 -7.93 -5.09 -1.40
C LEU A 95 -8.70 -3.78 -1.54
N GLU A 96 -8.32 -2.77 -0.78
CA GLU A 96 -9.00 -1.48 -0.73
C GLU A 96 -8.05 -0.34 -1.10
N LYS A 97 -8.51 0.58 -1.96
CA LYS A 97 -7.79 1.83 -2.23
C LYS A 97 -8.25 2.90 -1.24
N VAL A 98 -7.31 3.40 -0.44
CA VAL A 98 -7.57 4.39 0.61
C VAL A 98 -6.59 5.55 0.51
N TRP A 99 -7.03 6.73 0.94
CA TRP A 99 -6.15 7.90 1.07
C TRP A 99 -5.33 7.78 2.35
N VAL A 100 -4.01 7.60 2.20
CA VAL A 100 -3.07 7.51 3.31
C VAL A 100 -2.32 8.82 3.45
N LYS A 101 -2.44 9.47 4.62
CA LYS A 101 -1.67 10.67 4.96
C LYS A 101 -0.23 10.28 5.33
N PRO A 102 0.76 11.18 5.13
CA PRO A 102 2.10 10.94 5.64
C PRO A 102 2.12 10.68 7.14
N GLY A 103 3.03 9.79 7.57
CA GLY A 103 3.13 9.31 8.94
C GLY A 103 2.36 8.01 9.17
N LYS A 104 1.93 7.79 10.42
CA LYS A 104 1.31 6.54 10.86
C LYS A 104 -0.20 6.51 10.62
N SER A 105 -0.71 5.39 10.16
CA SER A 105 -2.14 5.13 9.98
C SER A 105 -2.50 3.73 10.49
N LYS A 106 -3.74 3.54 10.90
CA LYS A 106 -4.28 2.25 11.36
C LYS A 106 -5.54 1.90 10.57
N PHE A 107 -5.60 0.66 10.11
CA PHE A 107 -6.74 0.11 9.37
C PHE A 107 -7.23 -1.17 10.03
N THR A 108 -8.55 -1.38 9.99
CA THR A 108 -9.19 -2.58 10.55
C THR A 108 -10.14 -3.19 9.54
N TYR A 109 -10.07 -4.51 9.38
CA TYR A 109 -10.86 -5.27 8.42
C TYR A 109 -11.45 -6.53 9.05
N ILE A 110 -12.54 -7.04 8.47
CA ILE A 110 -13.10 -8.35 8.80
C ILE A 110 -12.91 -9.29 7.61
N THR A 111 -12.28 -10.44 7.83
CA THR A 111 -12.15 -11.50 6.82
C THR A 111 -13.00 -12.72 7.17
N LYS A 112 -13.49 -13.41 6.13
CA LYS A 112 -14.25 -14.67 6.25
C LYS A 112 -13.36 -15.94 6.26
N LYS A 113 -12.05 -15.74 6.22
CA LYS A 113 -11.01 -16.77 6.16
C LYS A 113 -9.85 -16.32 7.03
N LEU A 114 -9.04 -17.28 7.48
CA LEU A 114 -7.84 -17.02 8.24
C LEU A 114 -6.90 -16.10 7.42
N PRO A 115 -6.59 -14.88 7.90
CA PRO A 115 -5.68 -13.98 7.23
C PRO A 115 -4.22 -14.38 7.52
N ILE A 116 -3.37 -14.33 6.50
CA ILE A 116 -1.97 -14.77 6.57
C ILE A 116 -0.99 -13.59 6.41
N LYS A 117 -1.22 -12.71 5.43
CA LYS A 117 -0.37 -11.53 5.19
C LYS A 117 -1.20 -10.24 5.09
N ALA A 118 -0.60 -9.11 5.44
CA ALA A 118 -1.21 -7.80 5.34
C ALA A 118 -0.20 -6.80 4.78
N GLY A 119 -0.68 -5.81 4.02
CA GLY A 119 0.22 -4.90 3.32
C GLY A 119 -0.35 -3.53 2.96
N ILE A 120 0.57 -2.57 2.76
CA ILE A 120 0.38 -1.27 2.12
C ILE A 120 1.16 -1.25 0.82
N ASP A 121 0.53 -0.80 -0.28
CA ASP A 121 1.06 -0.96 -1.63
C ASP A 121 1.63 -2.39 -1.88
N PRO A 122 0.85 -3.45 -1.61
CA PRO A 122 1.35 -4.82 -1.55
C PRO A 122 1.81 -5.37 -2.91
N TYR A 123 1.53 -4.66 -4.00
CA TYR A 123 1.96 -5.00 -5.36
C TYR A 123 3.07 -4.07 -5.88
N ASN A 124 3.66 -3.24 -5.01
CA ASN A 124 4.78 -2.34 -5.31
C ASN A 124 4.48 -1.43 -6.51
N LYS A 125 3.32 -0.79 -6.51
CA LYS A 125 2.90 0.15 -7.57
C LYS A 125 3.60 1.50 -7.45
N MET A 126 4.04 1.84 -6.24
CA MET A 126 4.83 3.03 -5.97
C MET A 126 6.32 2.71 -6.10
N ILE A 127 7.10 3.72 -6.50
CA ILE A 127 8.57 3.59 -6.54
C ILE A 127 9.10 3.70 -5.11
N ASP A 128 9.14 2.57 -4.42
CA ASP A 128 9.62 2.44 -3.04
C ASP A 128 11.08 1.98 -3.01
N ARG A 129 11.84 2.43 -2.01
CA ARG A 129 13.23 2.01 -1.81
C ARG A 129 13.34 0.69 -1.05
N ILE A 130 12.35 0.34 -0.22
CA ILE A 130 12.37 -0.86 0.63
C ILE A 130 11.03 -1.61 0.46
N PRO A 131 10.71 -2.12 -0.75
CA PRO A 131 9.41 -2.74 -1.00
C PRO A 131 9.15 -4.02 -0.19
N ASP A 132 10.16 -4.60 0.45
CA ASP A 132 10.01 -5.84 1.24
C ASP A 132 9.23 -5.62 2.55
N ASP A 133 9.19 -4.39 3.09
CA ASP A 133 8.44 -4.07 4.31
C ASP A 133 7.00 -3.58 4.03
N ASN A 134 6.59 -3.52 2.75
CA ASN A 134 5.21 -3.28 2.32
C ASN A 134 4.24 -4.40 2.72
N LEU A 135 4.76 -5.62 2.98
CA LEU A 135 3.96 -6.80 3.24
C LEU A 135 4.59 -7.64 4.36
N ILE A 136 3.82 -7.90 5.42
CA ILE A 136 4.27 -8.77 6.52
C ILE A 136 3.26 -9.89 6.79
N THR A 137 3.75 -10.96 7.42
CA THR A 137 2.90 -12.02 7.99
C THR A 137 2.16 -11.48 9.20
N LEU A 138 0.87 -11.81 9.36
CA LEU A 138 0.12 -11.39 10.55
C LEU A 138 0.47 -12.27 11.75
N GLU A 139 0.53 -11.64 12.92
CA GLU A 139 0.61 -12.31 14.20
C GLU A 139 -0.79 -12.58 14.77
N LYS A 140 -0.99 -13.75 15.38
CA LYS A 140 -2.20 -14.00 16.14
C LYS A 140 -2.14 -13.22 17.46
N MET A 141 -3.20 -12.48 17.78
CA MET A 141 -3.37 -11.83 19.09
C MET A 141 -3.82 -12.80 20.18
#